data_AF-A0A2S5NSN2-F1
#
_entry.id   AF-A0A2S5NSN2-F1
#
_cell.length_a   1.000
_cell.length_b   1.000
_cell.length_c   1.000
_cell.angle_alpha   90.00
_cell.angle_beta   90.00
_cell.angle_gamma   90.00
#
_symmetry.space_group_name_H-M   'P 1'
#
loop_
_entity.id
_entity.type
_entity.pdbx_description
1 polymer ?
#
loop_
_entity_poly.entity_id
_entity_poly.type
_entity_poly.pdbx_seq_one_letter_code
_entity_poly.pdbx_strand_id
1 'polypeptide(L)'
;DDKRGWGRASTAADYAYDKVHLLGTMRTGPDLLNIGARQPSQDWHLGHLYQPRAYTPGSIMPAYPFMFVERKGPAKDGEVVINLPPTFAKPGITIVATRDALDLVEYLKALDRTYPIKKTIEQSLETAK
;
A
#
# COMPACT_ATOMS: atom_id res chain seq x y z
N ASP A 1 -8.89 -14.63 -2.33
CA ASP A 1 -8.14 -13.41 -2.69
C ASP A 1 -7.65 -13.43 -4.14
N ASP A 2 -7.22 -14.58 -4.66
CA ASP A 2 -6.90 -14.76 -6.09
C ASP A 2 -7.97 -14.28 -7.06
N LYS A 3 -9.24 -14.70 -6.85
CA LYS A 3 -10.37 -14.27 -7.70
C LYS A 3 -10.61 -12.75 -7.69
N ARG A 4 -10.12 -12.03 -6.68
CA ARG A 4 -10.21 -10.56 -6.56
C ARG A 4 -8.98 -9.84 -7.10
N GLY A 5 -7.99 -10.58 -7.62
CA GLY A 5 -6.68 -10.04 -7.99
C GLY A 5 -5.84 -9.59 -6.79
N TRP A 6 -6.13 -10.11 -5.59
CA TRP A 6 -5.46 -9.70 -4.36
C TRP A 6 -4.23 -10.54 -4.02
N GLY A 7 -3.87 -11.48 -4.90
CA GLY A 7 -2.82 -12.45 -4.70
C GLY A 7 -3.31 -13.72 -4.01
N ARG A 8 -2.36 -14.65 -3.82
CA ARG A 8 -2.59 -15.98 -3.25
C ARG A 8 -3.13 -15.92 -1.83
N ALA A 9 -3.83 -16.99 -1.45
CA ALA A 9 -4.16 -17.22 -0.05
C ALA A 9 -2.88 -17.17 0.82
N SER A 10 -3.02 -16.57 2.00
CA SER A 10 -1.94 -16.52 2.97
C SER A 10 -1.72 -17.89 3.61
N THR A 11 -0.49 -18.11 4.07
CA THR A 11 -0.08 -19.32 4.78
C THR A 11 0.56 -18.93 6.10
N ALA A 12 0.67 -19.88 7.04
CA ALA A 12 1.31 -19.61 8.33
C ALA A 12 2.76 -19.11 8.20
N ALA A 13 3.48 -19.56 7.16
CA ALA A 13 4.85 -19.11 6.89
C ALA A 13 4.94 -17.61 6.56
N ASP A 14 3.87 -16.99 6.06
CA ASP A 14 3.87 -15.57 5.68
C ASP A 14 3.96 -14.62 6.87
N TYR A 15 3.69 -15.14 8.07
CA TYR A 15 3.68 -14.41 9.34
C TYR A 15 4.78 -14.88 10.29
N ALA A 16 5.69 -15.75 9.84
CA ALA A 16 6.69 -16.39 10.71
C ALA A 16 7.61 -15.39 11.44
N TYR A 17 7.79 -14.18 10.87
CA TYR A 17 8.61 -13.11 11.43
C TYR A 17 7.81 -11.98 12.08
N ASP A 18 6.47 -12.07 12.07
CA ASP A 18 5.63 -11.07 12.68
C ASP A 18 5.61 -11.28 14.20
N LYS A 19 6.16 -10.31 14.93
CA LYS A 19 6.08 -10.33 16.40
C LYS A 19 4.63 -10.22 16.89
N VAL A 20 3.82 -9.41 16.19
CA VAL A 20 2.38 -9.29 16.38
C VAL A 20 1.73 -9.42 15.01
N HIS A 21 0.79 -10.35 14.89
CA HIS A 21 0.13 -10.66 13.64
C HIS A 21 -0.90 -9.57 13.31
N LEU A 22 -0.77 -8.92 12.15
CA LEU A 22 -1.70 -7.88 11.68
C LEU A 22 -2.81 -8.49 10.80
N LEU A 23 -3.44 -9.56 11.29
CA LEU A 23 -4.58 -10.19 10.62
C LEU A 23 -5.82 -9.32 10.76
N GLY A 24 -6.47 -9.00 9.64
CA GLY A 24 -7.73 -8.25 9.65
C GLY A 24 -8.91 -9.12 10.09
N THR A 25 -9.78 -8.56 10.93
CA THR A 25 -11.07 -9.19 11.32
C THR A 25 -12.25 -8.66 10.49
N MET A 26 -12.08 -7.52 9.82
CA MET A 26 -13.06 -6.88 8.96
C MET A 26 -12.40 -6.30 7.71
N ARG A 27 -13.19 -6.10 6.64
CA ARG A 27 -12.74 -5.60 5.35
C ARG A 27 -13.60 -4.43 4.87
N THR A 28 -13.39 -3.26 5.47
CA THR A 28 -13.94 -1.99 4.94
C THR A 28 -13.20 -1.56 3.67
N GLY A 29 -11.89 -1.77 3.64
CA GLY A 29 -11.05 -1.66 2.44
C GLY A 29 -10.55 -3.02 1.95
N PRO A 30 -9.79 -3.04 0.84
CA PRO A 30 -9.12 -4.25 0.35
C PRO A 30 -8.11 -4.83 1.34
N ASP A 31 -7.88 -6.14 1.26
CA ASP A 31 -6.80 -6.80 2.00
C ASP A 31 -5.43 -6.21 1.59
N LEU A 32 -4.49 -6.05 2.53
CA LEU A 32 -3.20 -5.38 2.29
C LEU A 32 -2.02 -6.32 2.12
N LEU A 33 -2.16 -7.64 2.34
CA LEU A 33 -1.04 -8.56 2.43
C LEU A 33 -0.11 -8.57 1.20
N ASN A 34 -0.68 -8.32 0.02
CA ASN A 34 0.04 -8.23 -1.26
C ASN A 34 -0.12 -6.86 -1.93
N ILE A 35 -0.29 -5.77 -1.16
CA ILE A 35 -0.45 -4.44 -1.76
C ILE A 35 0.81 -3.98 -2.50
N GLY A 36 2.01 -4.37 -2.05
CA GLY A 36 3.27 -4.02 -2.73
C GLY A 36 3.35 -4.56 -4.16
N ALA A 37 2.87 -5.78 -4.38
CA ALA A 37 2.79 -6.37 -5.72
C ALA A 37 1.70 -5.72 -6.61
N ARG A 38 0.56 -5.33 -6.01
CA ARG A 38 -0.59 -4.78 -6.76
C ARG A 38 -0.45 -3.29 -7.07
N GLN A 39 0.18 -2.54 -6.17
CA GLN A 39 0.39 -1.10 -6.26
C GLN A 39 1.85 -0.80 -5.89
N PRO A 40 2.81 -1.00 -6.81
CA PRO A 40 4.23 -0.77 -6.53
C PRO A 40 4.61 0.71 -6.52
N SER A 41 3.77 1.59 -7.07
CA SER A 41 4.05 3.02 -7.21
C SER A 41 4.00 3.76 -5.88
N GLN A 42 5.13 4.33 -5.46
CA GLN A 42 5.21 5.20 -4.29
C GLN A 42 4.29 6.42 -4.44
N ASP A 43 4.23 7.03 -5.63
CA ASP A 43 3.40 8.20 -5.89
C ASP A 43 1.91 7.90 -5.72
N TRP A 44 1.47 6.72 -6.15
CA TRP A 44 0.10 6.27 -5.94
C TRP A 44 -0.22 6.16 -4.45
N HIS A 45 0.65 5.53 -3.66
CA HIS A 45 0.44 5.38 -2.21
C HIS A 45 0.39 6.72 -1.50
N LEU A 46 1.37 7.59 -1.74
CA LEU A 46 1.43 8.90 -1.09
C LEU A 46 0.22 9.75 -1.44
N GLY A 47 -0.13 9.80 -2.73
CA GLY A 47 -1.28 10.54 -3.18
C GLY A 47 -2.61 9.96 -2.70
N HIS A 48 -2.76 8.63 -2.67
CA HIS A 48 -3.94 7.97 -2.15
C HIS A 48 -4.08 8.15 -0.64
N LEU A 49 -2.99 8.17 0.14
CA LEU A 49 -3.04 8.49 1.57
C LEU A 49 -3.48 9.94 1.82
N TYR A 50 -2.97 10.89 1.03
CA TYR A 50 -3.33 12.30 1.16
C TYR A 50 -4.76 12.59 0.68
N GLN A 51 -5.13 12.11 -0.51
CA GLN A 51 -6.45 12.30 -1.11
C GLN A 51 -6.95 11.02 -1.79
N PRO A 52 -7.53 10.07 -1.04
CA PRO A 52 -7.95 8.76 -1.58
C PRO A 52 -8.86 8.86 -2.79
N ARG A 53 -9.82 9.80 -2.77
CA ARG A 53 -10.81 9.99 -3.84
C ARG A 53 -10.21 10.52 -5.15
N ALA A 54 -8.99 11.05 -5.13
CA ALA A 54 -8.30 11.49 -6.34
C ALA A 54 -7.69 10.31 -7.13
N TYR A 55 -7.37 9.21 -6.46
CA TYR A 55 -6.76 8.02 -7.06
C TYR A 55 -7.72 6.85 -7.19
N THR A 56 -8.74 6.82 -6.34
CA THR A 56 -9.80 5.81 -6.37
C THR A 56 -11.14 6.54 -6.17
N PRO A 57 -11.80 6.96 -7.27
CA PRO A 57 -13.11 7.61 -7.20
C PRO A 57 -14.10 6.75 -6.41
N GLY A 58 -14.81 7.36 -5.46
CA GLY A 58 -15.74 6.65 -4.57
C GLY A 58 -15.07 5.92 -3.39
N SER A 59 -13.75 6.08 -3.17
CA SER A 59 -13.07 5.52 -2.00
C SER A 59 -13.67 6.05 -0.69
N ILE A 60 -14.03 5.14 0.21
CA ILE A 60 -14.49 5.43 1.57
C ILE A 60 -13.33 5.57 2.58
N MET A 61 -12.09 5.39 2.12
CA MET A 61 -10.91 5.57 2.97
C MET A 61 -10.83 7.03 3.45
N PRO A 62 -10.63 7.28 4.75
CA PRO A 62 -10.34 8.61 5.27
C PRO A 62 -9.06 9.17 4.65
N ALA A 63 -8.99 10.49 4.48
CA ALA A 63 -7.74 11.13 4.10
C ALA A 63 -6.81 11.23 5.34
N TYR A 64 -5.50 11.11 5.12
CA TYR A 64 -4.47 11.21 6.16
C TYR A 64 -3.57 12.44 5.94
N PRO A 65 -4.13 13.67 5.86
CA PRO A 65 -3.34 14.87 5.54
C PRO A 65 -2.30 15.21 6.60
N PHE A 66 -2.47 14.74 7.84
CA PHE A 66 -1.54 14.98 8.95
C PHE A 66 -0.16 14.34 8.74
N MET A 67 -0.02 13.39 7.80
CA MET A 67 1.28 12.83 7.42
C MET A 67 1.99 13.66 6.33
N PHE A 68 1.46 14.83 5.99
CA PHE A 68 1.99 15.69 4.93
C PHE A 68 2.10 17.14 5.41
N VAL A 69 3.03 17.87 4.81
CA VAL A 69 3.25 19.30 5.07
C VAL A 69 2.85 20.08 3.83
N GLU A 70 1.88 20.97 3.99
CA GLU A 70 1.51 21.95 2.98
C GLU A 70 2.26 23.25 3.19
N ARG A 71 2.88 23.79 2.13
CA ARG A 71 3.49 25.12 2.18
C ARG A 71 3.48 25.84 0.84
N LYS A 72 3.65 27.15 0.89
CA LYS A 72 3.80 27.98 -0.32
C LYS A 72 5.24 27.91 -0.84
N GLY A 73 5.37 27.97 -2.15
CA GLY A 73 6.67 27.96 -2.83
C GLY A 73 7.19 26.56 -3.15
N PRO A 74 8.36 26.45 -3.80
CA PRO A 74 8.87 25.20 -4.33
C PRO A 74 9.25 24.18 -3.24
N ALA A 75 9.39 22.92 -3.66
CA ALA A 75 10.02 21.88 -2.85
C ALA A 75 11.48 22.25 -2.53
N LYS A 76 11.96 21.84 -1.37
CA LYS A 76 13.38 21.92 -1.01
C LYS A 76 14.06 20.64 -1.49
N ASP A 77 15.38 20.71 -1.59
CA ASP A 77 16.19 19.55 -1.98
C ASP A 77 15.96 18.37 -1.02
N GLY A 78 15.74 17.19 -1.61
CA GLY A 78 15.48 15.94 -0.88
C GLY A 78 14.04 15.75 -0.40
N GLU A 79 13.13 16.70 -0.63
CA GLU A 79 11.72 16.54 -0.30
C GLU A 79 10.96 15.74 -1.35
N VAL A 80 10.09 14.84 -0.89
CA VAL A 80 9.21 14.05 -1.75
C VAL A 80 7.87 14.76 -1.87
N VAL A 81 7.58 15.30 -3.06
CA VAL A 81 6.33 15.98 -3.37
C VAL A 81 5.32 14.98 -3.90
N ILE A 82 4.06 15.07 -3.43
CA ILE A 82 3.00 14.23 -3.96
C ILE A 82 2.45 14.78 -5.29
N ASN A 83 2.11 13.89 -6.21
CA ASN A 83 1.62 14.25 -7.54
C ASN A 83 0.09 14.15 -7.65
N LEU A 84 -0.65 15.22 -7.32
CA LEU A 84 -2.12 15.19 -7.39
C LEU A 84 -2.66 15.53 -8.79
N PRO A 85 -3.78 14.90 -9.21
CA PRO A 85 -4.51 15.32 -10.39
C PRO A 85 -4.88 16.82 -10.31
N PRO A 86 -4.92 17.56 -11.44
CA PRO A 86 -5.13 19.01 -11.44
C PRO A 86 -6.38 19.47 -10.68
N THR A 87 -7.46 18.68 -10.70
CA THR A 87 -8.71 18.96 -9.98
C THR A 87 -8.55 19.01 -8.46
N PHE A 88 -7.57 18.31 -7.91
CA PHE A 88 -7.29 18.23 -6.47
C PHE A 88 -6.02 18.97 -6.06
N ALA A 89 -5.22 19.43 -7.03
CA ALA A 89 -4.04 20.23 -6.79
C ALA A 89 -4.43 21.61 -6.24
N LYS A 90 -3.64 22.13 -5.29
CA LYS A 90 -3.80 23.48 -4.74
C LYS A 90 -2.79 24.41 -5.42
N PRO A 91 -3.21 25.36 -6.27
CA PRO A 91 -2.29 26.23 -6.98
C PRO A 91 -1.36 26.99 -6.02
N GLY A 92 -0.06 26.96 -6.28
CA GLY A 92 0.95 27.66 -5.47
C GLY A 92 1.27 27.01 -4.11
N ILE A 93 0.68 25.85 -3.80
CA ILE A 93 0.95 25.07 -2.60
C ILE A 93 1.64 23.77 -3.00
N THR A 94 2.80 23.52 -2.42
CA THR A 94 3.50 22.24 -2.50
C THR A 94 3.14 21.39 -1.29
N ILE A 95 2.83 20.12 -1.54
CA ILE A 95 2.47 19.14 -0.52
C ILE A 95 3.59 18.11 -0.45
N VAL A 96 4.25 18.04 0.70
CA VAL A 96 5.45 17.23 0.92
C VAL A 96 5.13 16.10 1.88
N ALA A 97 5.58 14.88 1.55
CA ALA A 97 5.48 13.74 2.44
C ALA A 97 6.41 13.89 3.65
N THR A 98 5.88 13.67 4.86
CA THR A 98 6.70 13.55 6.06
C THR A 98 7.48 12.24 6.08
N ARG A 99 8.41 12.09 7.01
CA ARG A 99 9.11 10.83 7.21
C ARG A 99 8.13 9.68 7.51
N ASP A 100 7.13 9.91 8.36
CA ASP A 100 6.12 8.92 8.71
C ASP A 100 5.32 8.44 7.48
N ALA A 101 4.98 9.35 6.56
CA ALA A 101 4.34 8.97 5.31
C ALA A 101 5.25 8.06 4.46
N LEU A 102 6.53 8.41 4.35
CA LEU A 102 7.50 7.62 3.58
C LEU A 102 7.71 6.23 4.18
N ASP A 103 7.87 6.14 5.51
CA ASP A 103 8.05 4.88 6.22
C ASP A 103 6.81 3.97 6.10
N LEU A 104 5.60 4.56 6.17
CA LEU A 104 4.36 3.81 5.94
C LEU A 104 4.30 3.27 4.51
N VAL A 105 4.64 4.08 3.51
CA VAL A 105 4.63 3.64 2.11
C VAL A 105 5.69 2.58 1.84
N GLU A 106 6.87 2.70 2.44
CA GLU A 106 7.91 1.68 2.38
C GLU A 106 7.41 0.36 2.98
N TYR A 107 6.78 0.39 4.15
CA TYR A 107 6.15 -0.77 4.77
C TYR A 107 5.09 -1.39 3.84
N LEU A 108 4.17 -0.60 3.29
CA LEU A 108 3.13 -1.08 2.38
C LEU A 108 3.71 -1.72 1.11
N LYS A 109 4.78 -1.13 0.55
CA LYS A 109 5.47 -1.71 -0.61
C LYS A 109 6.20 -3.01 -0.28
N ALA A 110 6.67 -3.17 0.96
CA ALA A 110 7.30 -4.41 1.43
C ALA A 110 6.27 -5.55 1.69
N LEU A 111 4.96 -5.24 1.70
CA LEU A 111 3.89 -6.23 1.74
C LEU A 111 3.71 -6.89 0.36
N ASP A 112 4.65 -7.77 0.06
CA ASP A 112 4.67 -8.62 -1.12
C ASP A 112 4.94 -10.07 -0.69
N ARG A 113 3.97 -10.96 -0.94
CA ARG A 113 4.04 -12.41 -0.67
C ARG A 113 3.94 -13.24 -1.94
N THR A 114 4.36 -12.67 -3.08
CA THR A 114 4.38 -13.34 -4.39
C THR A 114 5.45 -14.43 -4.52
N TYR A 115 6.31 -14.59 -3.53
CA TYR A 115 7.29 -15.68 -3.49
C TYR A 115 6.62 -17.06 -3.54
N PRO A 116 7.31 -18.07 -4.11
CA PRO A 116 6.78 -19.43 -4.19
C PRO A 116 6.63 -20.05 -2.79
N ILE A 117 5.49 -20.70 -2.55
CA ILE A 117 5.29 -21.50 -1.34
C ILE A 117 5.76 -22.93 -1.62
N LYS A 118 6.43 -23.54 -0.65
CA LYS A 118 6.65 -24.99 -0.66
C LYS A 118 5.30 -25.71 -0.57
N LYS A 119 4.97 -26.52 -1.58
CA LYS A 119 3.79 -27.38 -1.53
C LYS A 119 3.88 -28.30 -0.31
N THR A 120 2.74 -28.57 0.31
CA THR A 120 2.65 -29.59 1.36
C THR A 120 3.07 -30.95 0.78
N ILE A 121 3.55 -31.87 1.61
CA ILE A 121 3.94 -33.23 1.18
C ILE A 121 2.80 -33.88 0.39
N GLU A 122 1.56 -33.79 0.87
CA GLU A 122 0.36 -34.31 0.19
C GLU A 122 0.15 -33.70 -1.21
N GLN A 123 0.22 -32.37 -1.32
CA GLN A 123 0.07 -31.65 -2.60
C GLN A 123 1.21 -31.96 -3.59
N SER A 124 2.40 -32.27 -3.07
CA SER A 124 3.55 -32.66 -3.88
C SER A 124 3.39 -34.08 -4.44
N LEU A 125 2.82 -34.98 -3.64
CA LEU A 125 2.54 -36.37 -4.02
C LEU A 125 1.38 -36.48 -5.03
N GLU A 126 0.41 -35.58 -4.96
CA GLU A 126 -0.72 -35.53 -5.89
C GLU A 126 -0.34 -34.99 -7.28
N THR A 127 0.66 -34.08 -7.34
CA THR A 127 1.20 -33.57 -8.62
C THR A 127 2.17 -34.57 -9.27
N ALA A 128 2.62 -35.60 -8.55
CA ALA A 128 3.59 -36.60 -9.02
C ALA A 128 2.94 -37.90 -9.54
N LYS A 129 1.60 -37.98 -9.51
CA LYS A 129 0.81 -39.03 -10.16
C LYS A 129 0.29 -38.52 -11.50
#